data_AF-A0A1Y3BV76-F1
#
_entry.id   AF-A0A1Y3BV76-F1
#
_cell.length_a   1.000
_cell.length_b   1.000
_cell.length_c   1.000
_cell.angle_alpha   90.00
_cell.angle_beta   90.00
_cell.angle_gamma   90.00
#
_symmetry.space_group_name_H-M   'P 1'
#
loop_
_entity.id
_entity.type
_entity.pdbx_description
1 polymer ?
#
loop_
_entity_poly.entity_id
_entity_poly.type
_entity_poly.pdbx_seq_one_letter_code
_entity_poly.pdbx_strand_id
1 'polypeptide(L)'
;MILDNFKGAMAGSGAFTPKFIIIVTWKNMTFANRRYDRPLKTNTYQMVIGTDEKETFVFFNYEWITWITHLDNYDGLNGPAAYVGFNAGNSTRSHEFAPYSQNPRISLLPLIGYANNIPGRAVFQVHDVLFPGSCVDKSLDPTLPDRMGLTTSVNYISSLGGELLEVTGPCFWPDSRITCRFDSILVKGHYVSTNVAICVTPLIMFEGYVDLIVTVDDKTYFYTRMYIQSPESRREFDVFVEPTELIEKNPDTIDGEPEQILTIRWKTDIGDEKDPVTVGIWAYQELDQTLYPR
;
A
#
# COMPACT_ATOMS: atom_id res chain seq x y z
N MET A 1 5.79 -11.43 -15.45
CA MET A 1 4.45 -11.78 -16.00
C MET A 1 3.42 -10.82 -15.40
N ILE A 2 2.27 -10.54 -16.03
CA ILE A 2 1.28 -9.57 -15.49
C ILE A 2 0.80 -9.94 -14.06
N LEU A 3 0.81 -11.24 -13.75
CA LEU A 3 0.50 -11.77 -12.42
C LEU A 3 1.46 -11.24 -11.33
N ASP A 4 2.73 -11.04 -11.67
CA ASP A 4 3.73 -10.53 -10.73
C ASP A 4 3.55 -9.04 -10.45
N ASN A 5 2.80 -8.32 -11.30
CA ASN A 5 2.61 -6.87 -11.15
C ASN A 5 1.69 -6.50 -9.98
N PHE A 6 0.97 -7.48 -9.43
CA PHE A 6 0.16 -7.27 -8.25
C PHE A 6 0.98 -7.37 -6.96
N LYS A 7 2.07 -8.14 -6.97
CA LYS A 7 2.89 -8.40 -5.79
C LYS A 7 3.70 -7.16 -5.41
N GLY A 8 3.51 -6.67 -4.18
CA GLY A 8 4.27 -5.55 -3.64
C GLY A 8 3.98 -4.19 -4.30
N ALA A 9 2.86 -4.08 -5.01
CA ALA A 9 2.42 -2.83 -5.64
C ALA A 9 1.96 -1.77 -4.63
N MET A 10 1.41 -2.23 -3.50
CA MET A 10 0.98 -1.45 -2.33
C MET A 10 1.08 -2.29 -1.05
N ALA A 11 0.97 -1.66 0.12
CA ALA A 11 0.89 -2.36 1.40
C ALA A 11 -0.21 -3.44 1.38
N GLY A 12 0.13 -4.65 1.84
CA GLY A 12 -0.77 -5.81 1.88
C GLY A 12 -0.80 -6.65 0.60
N SER A 13 -0.22 -6.18 -0.51
CA SER A 13 -0.28 -6.89 -1.80
C SER A 13 0.82 -7.93 -2.02
N GLY A 14 1.77 -8.10 -1.10
CA GLY A 14 2.97 -8.93 -1.29
C GLY A 14 2.70 -10.40 -1.66
N ALA A 15 1.65 -11.00 -1.10
CA ALA A 15 1.28 -12.40 -1.35
C ALA A 15 0.17 -12.57 -2.41
N PHE A 16 -0.43 -11.48 -2.89
CA PHE A 16 -1.61 -11.58 -3.75
C PHE A 16 -1.24 -12.13 -5.14
N THR A 17 -2.03 -13.10 -5.59
CA THR A 17 -1.94 -13.65 -6.96
C THR A 17 -3.36 -13.79 -7.51
N PRO A 18 -3.72 -13.05 -8.57
CA PRO A 18 -5.09 -13.08 -9.07
C PRO A 18 -5.39 -14.39 -9.80
N LYS A 19 -6.61 -14.92 -9.62
CA LYS A 19 -7.17 -16.02 -10.41
C LYS A 19 -7.76 -15.52 -11.72
N PHE A 20 -8.38 -14.35 -11.69
CA PHE A 20 -9.06 -13.74 -12.83
C PHE A 20 -8.49 -12.35 -13.09
N ILE A 21 -8.34 -12.02 -14.37
CA ILE A 21 -7.89 -10.69 -14.81
C ILE A 21 -8.82 -10.17 -15.90
N ILE A 22 -9.23 -8.90 -15.77
CA ILE A 22 -9.93 -8.14 -16.80
C ILE A 22 -9.07 -6.94 -17.17
N ILE A 23 -8.84 -6.75 -18.46
CA ILE A 23 -8.10 -5.60 -18.99
C ILE A 23 -9.02 -4.80 -19.88
N VAL A 24 -9.17 -3.51 -19.59
CA VAL A 24 -9.93 -2.56 -20.40
C VAL A 24 -9.00 -1.44 -20.84
N THR A 25 -8.90 -1.20 -22.15
CA THR A 25 -8.01 -0.17 -22.69
C THR A 25 -8.81 0.89 -23.42
N TRP A 26 -8.64 2.14 -23.00
CA TRP A 26 -9.13 3.33 -23.68
C TRP A 26 -7.99 3.91 -24.50
N LYS A 27 -8.03 3.71 -25.81
CA LYS A 27 -6.99 4.16 -26.72
C LYS A 27 -7.48 5.37 -27.51
N ASN A 28 -6.71 6.46 -27.49
CA ASN A 28 -6.98 7.68 -28.24
C ASN A 28 -8.39 8.27 -27.97
N MET A 29 -8.81 8.29 -26.71
CA MET A 29 -10.10 8.85 -26.30
C MET A 29 -10.09 10.38 -26.38
N THR A 30 -10.99 10.94 -27.18
CA THR A 30 -11.25 12.39 -27.25
C THR A 30 -12.48 12.76 -26.41
N PHE A 31 -12.72 14.06 -26.21
CA PHE A 31 -13.90 14.60 -25.56
C PHE A 31 -14.96 15.09 -26.57
N ALA A 32 -16.23 15.02 -26.18
CA ALA A 32 -17.38 15.19 -27.07
C ALA A 32 -17.54 16.61 -27.63
N ASN A 33 -17.22 17.64 -26.85
CA ASN A 33 -17.47 19.03 -27.23
C ASN A 33 -16.33 19.67 -28.06
N ARG A 34 -15.33 18.89 -28.49
CA ARG A 34 -14.16 19.41 -29.23
C ARG A 34 -14.57 19.98 -30.59
N ARG A 35 -14.08 21.17 -30.95
CA ARG A 35 -14.32 21.72 -32.29
C ARG A 35 -13.51 20.97 -33.36
N TYR A 36 -14.11 20.78 -34.54
CA TYR A 36 -13.49 20.05 -35.64
C TYR A 36 -12.27 20.74 -36.26
N ASP A 37 -12.18 22.07 -36.17
CA ASP A 37 -11.08 22.90 -36.69
C ASP A 37 -9.80 22.85 -35.82
N ARG A 38 -9.87 22.21 -34.65
CA ARG A 38 -8.74 22.09 -33.72
C ARG A 38 -7.95 20.80 -33.94
N PRO A 39 -6.67 20.75 -33.54
CA PRO A 39 -5.93 19.49 -33.46
C PRO A 39 -6.65 18.47 -32.56
N LEU A 40 -6.52 17.18 -32.88
CA LEU A 40 -7.09 16.12 -32.06
C LEU A 40 -6.29 15.98 -30.77
N LYS A 41 -6.96 16.13 -29.62
CA LYS A 41 -6.42 15.84 -28.30
C LYS A 41 -6.99 14.51 -27.82
N THR A 42 -6.15 13.66 -27.27
CA THR A 42 -6.56 12.31 -26.87
C THR A 42 -5.91 11.89 -25.57
N ASN A 43 -6.65 11.11 -24.79
CA ASN A 43 -6.15 10.43 -23.60
C ASN A 43 -6.02 8.94 -23.92
N THR A 44 -4.97 8.30 -23.39
CA THR A 44 -4.77 6.86 -23.48
C THR A 44 -4.45 6.32 -22.10
N TYR A 45 -5.25 5.37 -21.65
CA TYR A 45 -5.09 4.72 -20.35
C TYR A 45 -5.71 3.33 -20.36
N GLN A 46 -5.28 2.49 -19.44
CA GLN A 46 -5.71 1.11 -19.29
C GLN A 46 -6.07 0.83 -17.84
N MET A 47 -7.15 0.10 -17.63
CA MET A 47 -7.54 -0.47 -16.35
C MET A 47 -7.25 -1.97 -16.36
N VAL A 48 -6.61 -2.48 -15.31
CA VAL A 48 -6.38 -3.90 -15.09
C VAL A 48 -6.99 -4.26 -13.74
N ILE A 49 -8.02 -5.11 -13.75
CA ILE A 49 -8.66 -5.63 -12.54
C ILE A 49 -8.15 -7.06 -12.34
N GLY A 50 -7.64 -7.36 -11.15
CA GLY A 50 -7.28 -8.72 -10.75
C GLY A 50 -8.03 -9.10 -9.47
N THR A 51 -8.56 -10.31 -9.42
CA THR A 51 -9.23 -10.85 -8.22
C THR A 51 -8.91 -12.33 -8.02
N ASP A 52 -8.84 -12.75 -6.76
CA ASP A 52 -8.75 -14.15 -6.33
C ASP A 52 -10.07 -14.67 -5.71
N GLU A 53 -11.17 -13.91 -5.90
CA GLU A 53 -12.51 -14.07 -5.31
C GLU A 53 -12.67 -13.55 -3.87
N LYS A 54 -11.57 -13.24 -3.18
CA LYS A 54 -11.57 -12.67 -1.82
C LYS A 54 -11.11 -11.22 -1.83
N GLU A 55 -9.97 -10.96 -2.46
CA GLU A 55 -9.38 -9.65 -2.65
C GLU A 55 -9.47 -9.23 -4.12
N THR A 56 -9.62 -7.93 -4.34
CA THR A 56 -9.65 -7.35 -5.68
C THR A 56 -8.73 -6.14 -5.72
N PHE A 57 -7.85 -6.10 -6.71
CA PHE A 57 -6.97 -4.98 -6.97
C PHE A 57 -7.25 -4.41 -8.35
N VAL A 58 -7.20 -3.09 -8.44
CA VAL A 58 -7.39 -2.35 -9.70
C VAL A 58 -6.18 -1.47 -9.95
N PHE A 59 -5.55 -1.69 -11.09
CA PHE A 59 -4.52 -0.83 -11.62
C PHE A 59 -5.10 0.10 -12.68
N PHE A 60 -4.69 1.36 -12.65
CA PHE A 60 -4.84 2.28 -13.76
C PHE A 60 -3.46 2.66 -14.28
N ASN A 61 -3.19 2.29 -15.53
CA ASN A 61 -1.98 2.65 -16.27
C ASN A 61 -2.30 3.82 -17.20
N TYR A 62 -1.79 4.99 -16.90
CA TYR A 62 -1.93 6.22 -17.69
C TYR A 62 -0.72 6.38 -18.59
N GLU A 63 -0.93 6.30 -19.90
CA GLU A 63 0.14 6.55 -20.88
C GLU A 63 0.29 8.06 -21.13
N TRP A 64 -0.83 8.74 -21.43
CA TRP A 64 -0.87 10.19 -21.55
C TRP A 64 -2.28 10.75 -21.29
N ILE A 65 -2.31 11.93 -20.68
CA ILE A 65 -3.50 12.74 -20.47
C ILE A 65 -3.23 14.13 -21.08
N THR A 66 -3.89 14.45 -22.19
CA THR A 66 -3.71 15.70 -22.94
C THR A 66 -4.89 16.65 -22.85
N TRP A 67 -6.02 16.19 -22.32
CA TRP A 67 -7.19 17.00 -22.00
C TRP A 67 -7.78 16.54 -20.66
N ILE A 68 -8.37 17.49 -19.92
CA ILE A 68 -8.85 17.28 -18.54
C ILE A 68 -10.31 17.67 -18.37
N THR A 69 -10.90 18.42 -19.30
CA THR A 69 -12.29 18.86 -19.22
C THR A 69 -12.96 18.78 -20.58
N HIS A 70 -14.25 18.47 -20.59
CA HIS A 70 -15.09 18.46 -21.78
C HIS A 70 -15.80 19.80 -22.02
N LEU A 71 -15.70 20.74 -21.07
CA LEU A 71 -16.35 22.04 -21.16
C LEU A 71 -15.56 23.04 -22.03
N ASP A 72 -14.26 22.82 -22.19
CA ASP A 72 -13.40 23.57 -23.11
C ASP A 72 -13.42 22.92 -24.50
N ASN A 73 -14.12 23.54 -25.44
CA ASN A 73 -14.18 23.04 -26.82
C ASN A 73 -12.89 23.27 -27.64
N TYR A 74 -11.93 24.03 -27.10
CA TYR A 74 -10.70 24.42 -27.78
C TYR A 74 -9.58 23.39 -27.54
N ASP A 75 -9.01 23.36 -26.33
CA ASP A 75 -7.90 22.45 -25.98
C ASP A 75 -8.31 21.38 -24.95
N GLY A 76 -9.51 21.47 -24.37
CA GLY A 76 -9.96 20.57 -23.31
C GLY A 76 -9.21 20.80 -21.98
N LEU A 77 -8.61 21.97 -21.79
CA LEU A 77 -7.77 22.30 -20.63
C LEU A 77 -8.37 23.38 -19.74
N ASN A 78 -9.26 24.22 -20.28
CA ASN A 78 -9.80 25.38 -19.55
C ASN A 78 -11.16 25.08 -18.92
N GLY A 79 -11.17 24.75 -17.64
CA GLY A 79 -12.42 24.52 -16.90
C GLY A 79 -12.22 23.58 -15.72
N PRO A 80 -13.31 23.19 -15.04
CA PRO A 80 -13.23 22.19 -13.99
C PRO A 80 -12.75 20.87 -14.60
N ALA A 81 -11.71 20.30 -13.99
CA ALA A 81 -11.17 19.01 -14.41
C ALA A 81 -12.18 17.89 -14.15
N ALA A 82 -12.02 16.77 -14.87
CA ALA A 82 -12.88 15.62 -14.74
C ALA A 82 -12.88 15.06 -13.31
N TYR A 83 -14.05 14.64 -12.84
CA TYR A 83 -14.14 13.79 -11.67
C TYR A 83 -13.65 12.40 -12.04
N VAL A 84 -12.67 11.89 -11.29
CA VAL A 84 -12.17 10.52 -11.45
C VAL A 84 -12.23 9.79 -10.12
N GLY A 85 -12.64 8.53 -10.18
CA GLY A 85 -12.90 7.75 -8.98
C GLY A 85 -13.75 6.53 -9.28
N PHE A 86 -14.26 5.92 -8.21
CA PHE A 86 -15.09 4.74 -8.25
C PHE A 86 -16.53 5.09 -7.87
N ASN A 87 -17.47 4.46 -8.55
CA ASN A 87 -18.87 4.49 -8.15
C ASN A 87 -19.14 3.24 -7.29
N ALA A 88 -19.74 3.40 -6.10
CA ALA A 88 -20.02 2.28 -5.21
C ALA A 88 -21.16 1.35 -5.72
N GLY A 89 -21.80 1.69 -6.84
CA GLY A 89 -22.77 0.83 -7.53
C GLY A 89 -24.12 0.66 -6.82
N ASN A 90 -24.25 1.13 -5.58
CA ASN A 90 -25.46 1.10 -4.76
C ASN A 90 -26.17 2.47 -4.67
N SER A 91 -25.80 3.43 -5.52
CA SER A 91 -26.31 4.80 -5.54
C SER A 91 -26.11 5.61 -4.24
N THR A 92 -25.32 5.11 -3.28
CA THR A 92 -25.13 5.80 -1.98
C THR A 92 -23.81 6.54 -1.87
N ARG A 93 -22.74 6.05 -2.52
CA ARG A 93 -21.38 6.59 -2.35
C ARG A 93 -20.61 6.62 -3.67
N SER A 94 -19.73 7.60 -3.79
CA SER A 94 -18.65 7.61 -4.77
C SER A 94 -17.34 7.83 -4.03
N HIS A 95 -16.28 7.20 -4.51
CA HIS A 95 -14.94 7.35 -3.98
C HIS A 95 -14.11 8.14 -4.96
N GLU A 96 -13.80 9.36 -4.58
CA GLU A 96 -12.97 10.26 -5.37
C GLU A 96 -11.50 9.83 -5.33
N PHE A 97 -10.81 9.87 -6.47
CA PHE A 97 -9.36 9.71 -6.51
C PHE A 97 -8.67 11.02 -6.12
N ALA A 98 -8.74 11.34 -4.83
CA ALA A 98 -8.07 12.51 -4.26
C ALA A 98 -6.54 12.31 -4.22
N PRO A 99 -5.74 13.38 -4.41
CA PRO A 99 -6.16 14.75 -4.64
C PRO A 99 -6.24 15.16 -6.13
N TYR A 100 -6.24 14.19 -7.05
CA TYR A 100 -6.13 14.46 -8.50
C TYR A 100 -7.47 14.75 -9.16
N SER A 101 -8.54 14.10 -8.69
CA SER A 101 -9.88 14.33 -9.19
C SER A 101 -10.32 15.79 -9.02
N GLN A 102 -11.05 16.30 -10.02
CA GLN A 102 -11.49 17.69 -10.11
C GLN A 102 -10.37 18.74 -9.99
N ASN A 103 -9.10 18.31 -10.13
CA ASN A 103 -7.93 19.17 -10.09
C ASN A 103 -7.21 19.12 -11.46
N PRO A 104 -6.71 20.25 -12.00
CA PRO A 104 -5.93 20.26 -13.24
C PRO A 104 -4.70 19.33 -13.22
N ARG A 105 -4.21 18.99 -12.02
CA ARG A 105 -3.13 18.01 -11.81
C ARG A 105 -3.48 16.58 -12.23
N ILE A 106 -4.72 16.28 -12.58
CA ILE A 106 -5.07 15.02 -13.25
C ILE A 106 -4.24 14.77 -14.52
N SER A 107 -3.77 15.84 -15.17
CA SER A 107 -2.83 15.77 -16.30
C SER A 107 -1.46 15.17 -15.93
N LEU A 108 -1.08 15.17 -14.65
CA LEU A 108 0.17 14.62 -14.14
C LEU A 108 0.10 13.11 -13.89
N LEU A 109 -1.09 12.49 -13.93
CA LEU A 109 -1.25 11.05 -13.65
C LEU A 109 -0.25 10.14 -14.39
N PRO A 110 0.12 10.38 -15.67
CA PRO A 110 1.16 9.61 -16.36
C PRO A 110 2.57 9.67 -15.75
N LEU A 111 2.83 10.63 -14.87
CA LEU A 111 4.14 10.91 -14.27
C LEU A 111 4.24 10.49 -12.80
N ILE A 112 3.14 10.01 -12.21
CA ILE A 112 3.03 9.70 -10.78
C ILE A 112 2.42 8.31 -10.54
N GLY A 113 2.15 7.95 -9.29
CA GLY A 113 1.51 6.69 -8.90
C GLY A 113 2.48 5.58 -8.54
N TYR A 114 3.57 5.42 -9.30
CA TYR A 114 4.76 4.61 -8.99
C TYR A 114 4.52 3.17 -8.51
N ALA A 115 3.37 2.56 -8.77
CA ALA A 115 3.15 1.17 -8.36
C ALA A 115 4.10 0.25 -9.12
N ASN A 116 4.82 -0.62 -8.41
CA ASN A 116 5.95 -1.39 -8.95
C ASN A 116 7.07 -0.52 -9.55
N ASN A 117 7.28 0.70 -9.03
CA ASN A 117 8.22 1.69 -9.53
C ASN A 117 7.96 2.11 -10.99
N ILE A 118 6.71 2.03 -11.45
CA ILE A 118 6.30 2.44 -12.81
C ILE A 118 5.50 3.75 -12.72
N PRO A 119 5.99 4.86 -13.30
CA PRO A 119 5.23 6.10 -13.39
C PRO A 119 4.00 5.89 -14.29
N GLY A 120 2.92 6.60 -14.00
CA GLY A 120 1.65 6.41 -14.69
C GLY A 120 0.82 5.26 -14.14
N ARG A 121 1.33 4.46 -13.19
CA ARG A 121 0.62 3.32 -12.63
C ARG A 121 0.08 3.61 -11.24
N ALA A 122 -1.22 3.81 -11.16
CA ALA A 122 -1.96 3.87 -9.91
C ALA A 122 -2.56 2.49 -9.55
N VAL A 123 -2.62 2.17 -8.27
CA VAL A 123 -3.19 0.92 -7.73
C VAL A 123 -4.14 1.21 -6.57
N PHE A 124 -5.20 0.41 -6.48
CA PHE A 124 -6.20 0.43 -5.43
C PHE A 124 -6.58 -1.00 -5.03
N GLN A 125 -6.77 -1.24 -3.74
CA GLN A 125 -7.48 -2.41 -3.26
C GLN A 125 -8.96 -2.07 -3.11
N VAL A 126 -9.82 -2.90 -3.69
CA VAL A 126 -11.26 -2.69 -3.78
C VAL A 126 -11.98 -3.70 -2.90
N HIS A 127 -12.65 -3.19 -1.86
CA HIS A 127 -13.60 -3.91 -1.01
C HIS A 127 -14.85 -3.02 -0.84
N ASP A 128 -15.67 -3.28 0.19
CA ASP A 128 -16.68 -2.34 0.71
C ASP A 128 -16.10 -0.93 1.00
N VAL A 129 -14.81 -0.88 1.30
CA VAL A 129 -14.00 0.35 1.40
C VAL A 129 -12.86 0.25 0.39
N LEU A 130 -12.52 1.39 -0.22
CA LEU A 130 -11.40 1.50 -1.14
C LEU A 130 -10.14 1.94 -0.40
N PHE A 131 -9.05 1.18 -0.58
CA PHE A 131 -7.75 1.53 -0.05
C PHE A 131 -6.85 2.03 -1.19
N PRO A 132 -6.41 3.31 -1.18
CA PRO A 132 -5.48 3.81 -2.16
C PRO A 132 -4.09 3.20 -1.93
N GLY A 133 -3.50 2.66 -2.99
CA GLY A 133 -2.17 2.05 -2.95
C GLY A 133 -1.11 2.82 -3.73
N SER A 134 -1.47 3.99 -4.27
CA SER A 134 -0.54 4.86 -5.00
C SER A 134 0.01 5.90 -4.05
N CYS A 135 1.31 6.17 -4.13
CA CYS A 135 1.89 7.22 -3.32
C CYS A 135 1.44 8.61 -3.79
N VAL A 136 1.37 9.55 -2.84
CA VAL A 136 1.07 10.96 -3.07
C VAL A 136 2.29 11.79 -2.68
N ASP A 137 2.86 12.48 -3.66
CA ASP A 137 3.95 13.42 -3.44
C ASP A 137 3.40 14.82 -3.11
N LYS A 138 3.46 15.17 -1.83
CA LYS A 138 3.02 16.48 -1.33
C LYS A 138 3.87 17.63 -1.88
N SER A 139 5.13 17.40 -2.28
CA SER A 139 6.00 18.46 -2.78
C SER A 139 5.51 19.05 -4.10
N LEU A 140 4.77 18.27 -4.89
CA LEU A 140 4.14 18.70 -6.14
C LEU A 140 2.92 19.61 -5.91
N ASP A 141 2.35 19.59 -4.72
CA ASP A 141 1.21 20.41 -4.35
C ASP A 141 1.21 20.80 -2.86
N PRO A 142 1.75 21.98 -2.53
CA PRO A 142 1.71 22.50 -1.17
C PRO A 142 0.30 22.81 -0.64
N THR A 143 -0.73 22.84 -1.50
CA THR A 143 -2.11 23.10 -1.09
C THR A 143 -2.82 21.86 -0.54
N LEU A 144 -2.20 20.69 -0.65
CA LEU A 144 -2.74 19.45 -0.10
C LEU A 144 -2.83 19.51 1.42
N PRO A 145 -3.87 18.88 2.01
CA PRO A 145 -4.02 18.87 3.46
C PRO A 145 -2.85 18.17 4.11
N ASP A 146 -2.48 18.64 5.31
CA ASP A 146 -1.39 18.05 6.08
C ASP A 146 -1.70 16.63 6.56
N ARG A 147 -2.98 16.21 6.60
CA ARG A 147 -3.39 14.89 7.12
C ARG A 147 -4.01 14.04 6.02
N MET A 148 -3.17 13.52 5.12
CA MET A 148 -3.61 12.63 4.04
C MET A 148 -3.83 11.20 4.55
N GLY A 149 -4.68 10.43 3.86
CA GLY A 149 -4.97 9.05 4.23
C GLY A 149 -3.79 8.11 4.00
N LEU A 150 -3.56 7.21 4.97
CA LEU A 150 -2.49 6.22 4.98
C LEU A 150 -3.11 4.82 4.90
N THR A 151 -2.62 3.98 3.99
CA THR A 151 -3.03 2.59 3.83
C THR A 151 -2.01 1.68 4.51
N THR A 152 -2.47 0.64 5.20
CA THR A 152 -1.64 -0.33 5.90
C THR A 152 -1.94 -1.75 5.42
N SER A 153 -0.99 -2.68 5.55
CA SER A 153 -1.24 -4.10 5.20
C SER A 153 -2.32 -4.75 6.08
N VAL A 154 -2.45 -4.28 7.32
CA VAL A 154 -3.45 -4.73 8.30
C VAL A 154 -4.04 -3.52 9.02
N ASN A 155 -5.25 -3.64 9.57
CA ASN A 155 -5.93 -2.58 10.33
C ASN A 155 -5.76 -2.71 11.85
N TYR A 156 -5.08 -3.74 12.33
CA TYR A 156 -4.77 -3.98 13.73
C TYR A 156 -3.34 -4.50 13.90
N ILE A 157 -2.76 -4.31 15.09
CA ILE A 157 -1.44 -4.82 15.45
C ILE A 157 -1.47 -5.41 16.87
N SER A 158 -0.52 -6.29 17.19
CA SER A 158 -0.35 -6.86 18.52
C SER A 158 0.20 -5.83 19.49
N SER A 159 -0.28 -5.83 20.73
CA SER A 159 0.28 -5.01 21.82
C SER A 159 1.74 -5.39 22.14
N LEU A 160 2.18 -6.60 21.78
CA LEU A 160 3.57 -7.05 21.97
C LEU A 160 4.58 -6.37 21.03
N GLY A 161 4.12 -5.81 19.91
CA GLY A 161 5.00 -5.27 18.87
C GLY A 161 5.78 -6.37 18.10
N GLY A 162 6.79 -5.94 17.34
CA GLY A 162 7.70 -6.80 16.57
C GLY A 162 7.18 -7.23 15.19
N GLU A 163 5.99 -6.76 14.80
CA GLU A 163 5.38 -7.11 13.51
C GLU A 163 5.88 -6.17 12.41
N LEU A 164 6.06 -6.69 11.19
CA LEU A 164 6.40 -5.89 10.01
C LEU A 164 5.12 -5.30 9.42
N LEU A 165 4.86 -4.02 9.69
CA LEU A 165 3.72 -3.32 9.15
C LEU A 165 4.11 -2.61 7.84
N GLU A 166 3.51 -3.01 6.73
CA GLU A 166 3.67 -2.28 5.47
C GLU A 166 2.73 -1.06 5.45
N VAL A 167 3.25 0.05 4.95
CA VAL A 167 2.52 1.32 4.83
C VAL A 167 2.64 1.89 3.43
N THR A 168 1.55 2.48 2.95
CA THR A 168 1.45 3.17 1.66
C THR A 168 0.70 4.48 1.81
N GLY A 169 1.27 5.57 1.30
CA GLY A 169 0.63 6.89 1.32
C GLY A 169 1.58 7.96 0.80
N PRO A 170 2.65 8.31 1.53
CA PRO A 170 3.69 9.18 0.99
C PRO A 170 4.50 8.48 -0.09
N CYS A 171 5.08 9.25 -1.01
CA CYS A 171 6.11 8.72 -1.90
C CYS A 171 7.43 8.59 -1.15
N PHE A 172 7.97 7.37 -1.12
CA PHE A 172 9.22 7.05 -0.44
C PHE A 172 10.38 7.03 -1.42
N TRP A 173 11.57 7.39 -0.95
CA TRP A 173 12.82 7.31 -1.70
C TRP A 173 13.89 6.60 -0.88
N PRO A 174 14.90 5.97 -1.53
CA PRO A 174 15.93 5.20 -0.83
C PRO A 174 16.67 5.97 0.27
N ASP A 175 16.91 7.27 0.06
CA ASP A 175 17.65 8.13 0.98
C ASP A 175 16.77 8.93 1.95
N SER A 176 15.43 8.79 1.84
CA SER A 176 14.51 9.55 2.68
C SER A 176 14.50 9.06 4.13
N ARG A 177 14.36 9.99 5.08
CA ARG A 177 14.10 9.66 6.49
C ARG A 177 12.63 9.34 6.67
N ILE A 178 12.31 8.06 6.78
CA ILE A 178 10.94 7.56 7.04
C ILE A 178 10.77 7.38 8.55
N THR A 179 9.75 8.01 9.13
CA THR A 179 9.43 7.90 10.55
C THR A 179 7.98 7.46 10.70
N CYS A 180 7.75 6.41 11.48
CA CYS A 180 6.40 5.94 11.81
C CYS A 180 6.13 6.23 13.28
N ARG A 181 5.06 6.97 13.55
CA ARG A 181 4.65 7.36 14.89
C ARG A 181 3.36 6.63 15.26
N PHE A 182 3.45 5.76 16.25
CA PHE A 182 2.30 5.10 16.88
C PHE A 182 1.94 5.90 18.13
N ASP A 183 0.95 6.79 18.00
CA ASP A 183 0.55 7.77 19.03
C ASP A 183 1.73 8.63 19.51
N SER A 184 2.36 8.28 20.63
CA SER A 184 3.53 8.96 21.20
C SER A 184 4.87 8.30 20.88
N ILE A 185 4.88 7.06 20.37
CA ILE A 185 6.09 6.27 20.13
C ILE A 185 6.56 6.44 18.70
N LEU A 186 7.84 6.78 18.52
CA LEU A 186 8.47 6.94 17.22
C LEU A 186 9.33 5.72 16.89
N VAL A 187 9.12 5.14 15.71
CA VAL A 187 9.95 4.07 15.16
C VAL A 187 10.49 4.48 13.80
N LYS A 188 11.68 3.96 13.46
CA LYS A 188 12.28 4.17 12.14
C LYS A 188 11.56 3.31 11.10
N GLY A 189 11.18 3.92 9.98
CA GLY A 189 10.66 3.21 8.81
C GLY A 189 11.79 2.74 7.89
N HIS A 190 11.53 1.66 7.15
CA HIS A 190 12.44 1.06 6.19
C HIS A 190 11.86 1.16 4.78
N TYR A 191 12.66 1.68 3.85
CA TYR A 191 12.29 1.78 2.45
C TYR A 191 12.21 0.39 1.80
N VAL A 192 11.13 0.13 1.05
CA VAL A 192 10.98 -1.07 0.20
C VAL A 192 10.83 -0.67 -1.27
N SER A 193 9.90 0.24 -1.55
CA SER A 193 9.65 0.79 -2.88
C SER A 193 9.11 2.21 -2.78
N THR A 194 8.90 2.89 -3.90
CA THR A 194 8.33 4.25 -3.85
C THR A 194 6.92 4.30 -3.25
N ASN A 195 6.17 3.20 -3.27
CA ASN A 195 4.83 3.12 -2.68
C ASN A 195 4.78 2.41 -1.32
N VAL A 196 5.82 1.65 -0.95
CA VAL A 196 5.79 0.79 0.23
C VAL A 196 6.99 1.08 1.12
N ALA A 197 6.72 1.31 2.39
CA ALA A 197 7.70 1.28 3.46
C ALA A 197 7.25 0.30 4.55
N ILE A 198 8.19 -0.18 5.36
CA ILE A 198 7.92 -1.06 6.49
C ILE A 198 8.20 -0.31 7.79
N CYS A 199 7.27 -0.39 8.73
CA CYS A 199 7.43 0.05 10.11
C CYS A 199 7.41 -1.18 11.01
N VAL A 200 8.42 -1.37 11.85
CA VAL A 200 8.38 -2.41 12.89
C VAL A 200 7.48 -1.91 14.02
N THR A 201 6.45 -2.66 14.37
CA THR A 201 5.49 -2.23 15.39
C THR A 201 6.13 -2.19 16.78
N PRO A 202 5.92 -1.12 17.57
CA PRO A 202 6.48 -1.03 18.91
C PRO A 202 5.67 -1.84 19.92
N LEU A 203 6.27 -2.15 21.07
CA LEU A 203 5.55 -2.66 22.24
C LEU A 203 4.63 -1.56 22.80
N ILE A 204 3.32 -1.81 22.82
CA ILE A 204 2.29 -0.87 23.32
C ILE A 204 1.44 -1.61 24.35
N MET A 205 1.64 -1.32 25.63
CA MET A 205 0.95 -1.98 26.75
C MET A 205 -0.47 -1.44 26.98
N PHE A 206 -1.26 -1.31 25.92
CA PHE A 206 -2.63 -0.79 25.95
C PHE A 206 -3.46 -1.44 24.84
N GLU A 207 -4.71 -1.76 25.12
CA GLU A 207 -5.69 -2.25 24.13
C GLU A 207 -6.61 -1.10 23.71
N GLY A 208 -6.75 -0.88 22.41
CA GLY A 208 -7.62 0.16 21.88
C GLY A 208 -7.10 0.77 20.60
N TYR A 209 -7.72 1.85 20.15
CA TYR A 209 -7.31 2.51 18.91
C TYR A 209 -6.17 3.50 19.13
N VAL A 210 -5.15 3.40 18.29
CA VAL A 210 -4.03 4.36 18.21
C VAL A 210 -3.99 5.04 16.84
N ASP A 211 -3.41 6.23 16.83
CA ASP A 211 -3.14 6.98 15.62
C ASP A 211 -1.77 6.59 15.06
N LEU A 212 -1.72 6.08 13.83
CA LEU A 212 -0.48 5.87 13.08
C LEU A 212 -0.24 7.08 12.16
N ILE A 213 0.90 7.73 12.34
CA ILE A 213 1.35 8.84 11.49
C ILE A 213 2.68 8.48 10.86
N VAL A 214 2.73 8.50 9.52
CA VAL A 214 3.96 8.28 8.76
C VAL A 214 4.45 9.60 8.19
N THR A 215 5.73 9.91 8.40
CA THR A 215 6.38 11.10 7.85
C THR A 215 7.57 10.74 6.98
N VAL A 216 7.78 11.55 5.96
CA VAL A 216 8.98 11.52 5.11
C VAL A 216 9.69 12.86 5.25
N ASP A 217 10.95 12.79 5.69
CA ASP A 217 11.82 13.95 5.97
C ASP A 217 11.19 14.99 6.92
N ASP A 218 10.27 14.53 7.78
CA ASP A 218 9.48 15.34 8.74
C ASP A 218 8.68 16.50 8.12
N LYS A 219 8.37 16.41 6.82
CA LYS A 219 7.63 17.43 6.06
C LYS A 219 6.21 17.01 5.70
N THR A 220 6.05 15.71 5.43
CA THR A 220 4.78 15.12 5.01
C THR A 220 4.20 14.34 6.17
N TYR A 221 2.87 14.38 6.34
CA TYR A 221 2.19 13.62 7.38
C TYR A 221 1.04 12.83 6.75
N PHE A 222 1.12 11.52 6.86
CA PHE A 222 0.08 10.60 6.44
C PHE A 222 -0.47 9.91 7.66
N TYR A 223 -1.79 9.73 7.70
CA TYR A 223 -2.51 9.34 8.90
C TYR A 223 -3.47 8.18 8.64
N THR A 224 -3.50 7.24 9.58
CA THR A 224 -4.58 6.26 9.71
C THR A 224 -4.78 5.89 11.19
N ARG A 225 -5.90 5.23 11.47
CA ARG A 225 -6.24 4.74 12.80
C ARG A 225 -6.14 3.22 12.81
N MET A 226 -5.47 2.67 13.79
CA MET A 226 -5.25 1.22 13.93
C MET A 226 -5.72 0.74 15.29
N TYR A 227 -6.10 -0.53 15.39
CA TYR A 227 -6.49 -1.15 16.66
C TYR A 227 -5.34 -1.98 17.25
N ILE A 228 -5.00 -1.74 18.52
CA ILE A 228 -4.06 -2.57 19.28
C ILE A 228 -4.84 -3.70 19.94
N GLN A 229 -4.44 -4.93 19.65
CA GLN A 229 -5.01 -6.14 20.25
C GLN A 229 -4.18 -6.60 21.45
N SER A 230 -4.85 -7.01 22.53
CA SER A 230 -4.23 -7.70 23.66
C SER A 230 -3.53 -9.00 23.21
N PRO A 231 -2.42 -9.44 23.85
CA PRO A 231 -1.77 -10.71 23.50
C PRO A 231 -2.69 -11.91 23.73
N GLU A 232 -3.64 -11.78 24.67
CA GLU A 232 -4.60 -12.82 25.04
C GLU A 232 -5.79 -12.88 24.08
N SER A 233 -5.99 -11.86 23.24
CA SER A 233 -6.87 -11.92 22.07
C SER A 233 -6.25 -12.91 21.10
N ARG A 234 -6.46 -14.20 21.41
CA ARG A 234 -5.85 -15.35 20.76
C ARG A 234 -6.05 -15.22 19.26
N ARG A 235 -4.99 -14.85 18.55
CA ARG A 235 -4.88 -15.18 17.14
C ARG A 235 -4.74 -16.69 17.08
N GLU A 236 -5.76 -17.37 16.60
CA GLU A 236 -5.47 -18.52 15.78
C GLU A 236 -4.80 -17.97 14.53
N PHE A 237 -3.49 -17.82 14.59
CA PHE A 237 -2.73 -17.55 13.38
C PHE A 237 -2.95 -18.74 12.46
N ASP A 238 -3.33 -18.44 11.23
CA ASP A 238 -3.38 -19.42 10.16
C ASP A 238 -2.02 -20.09 9.97
N VAL A 239 -0.91 -19.38 10.24
CA VAL A 239 0.47 -19.88 10.24
C VAL A 239 1.19 -19.42 11.52
N PHE A 240 1.77 -20.33 12.29
CA PHE A 240 2.52 -20.04 13.50
C PHE A 240 3.84 -20.81 13.55
N VAL A 241 4.88 -20.17 14.10
CA VAL A 241 6.14 -20.82 14.41
C VAL A 241 5.97 -21.51 15.76
N GLU A 242 6.29 -22.80 15.82
CA GLU A 242 6.35 -23.52 17.08
C GLU A 242 7.54 -22.98 17.89
N PRO A 243 7.34 -22.52 19.14
CA PRO A 243 8.44 -22.02 19.95
C PRO A 243 9.47 -23.12 20.15
N THR A 244 10.61 -23.03 19.46
CA THR A 244 11.80 -23.79 19.84
C THR A 244 12.31 -23.19 21.15
N GLU A 245 12.45 -24.00 22.18
CA GLU A 245 13.09 -23.58 23.42
C GLU A 245 14.46 -22.98 23.06
N LEU A 246 14.62 -21.67 23.32
CA LEU A 246 15.89 -21.00 23.20
C LEU A 246 16.82 -21.66 24.23
N ILE A 247 17.69 -22.55 23.77
CA ILE A 247 18.80 -23.03 24.60
C ILE A 247 19.72 -21.82 24.79
N GLU A 248 19.65 -21.17 25.96
CA GLU A 248 20.67 -20.21 26.38
C GLU A 248 22.03 -20.92 26.29
N LYS A 249 22.87 -20.52 25.32
CA LYS A 249 24.20 -21.10 25.15
C LYS A 249 24.98 -20.86 26.43
N ASN A 250 25.27 -21.94 27.16
CA ASN A 250 26.32 -21.92 28.16
C ASN A 250 27.67 -21.87 27.40
N PRO A 251 28.48 -20.80 27.54
CA PRO A 251 29.67 -20.58 26.71
C PRO A 251 30.78 -21.63 26.90
N ASP A 252 30.65 -22.54 27.87
CA ASP A 252 31.70 -23.47 28.28
C ASP A 252 31.56 -24.90 27.72
N THR A 253 30.50 -25.20 26.96
CA THR A 253 30.27 -26.55 26.40
C THR A 253 30.45 -26.57 24.88
N ILE A 254 31.55 -27.18 24.42
CA ILE A 254 31.80 -27.58 23.03
C ILE A 254 31.02 -28.89 22.76
N ASP A 255 29.70 -28.82 22.80
CA ASP A 255 28.86 -29.91 22.32
C ASP A 255 28.31 -29.52 20.96
N GLY A 256 28.47 -30.42 19.99
CA GLY A 256 28.17 -30.19 18.57
C GLY A 256 26.80 -29.57 18.37
N GLU A 257 26.73 -28.55 17.52
CA GLU A 257 25.54 -27.72 17.36
C GLU A 257 24.31 -28.59 17.06
N PRO A 258 23.28 -28.60 17.94
CA PRO A 258 21.97 -29.09 17.50
C PRO A 258 21.48 -28.10 16.45
N GLU A 259 21.17 -28.59 15.25
CA GLU A 259 20.51 -27.79 14.22
C GLU A 259 19.26 -27.16 14.85
N GLN A 260 19.19 -25.82 14.85
CA GLN A 260 17.97 -25.13 15.27
C GLN A 260 16.90 -25.39 14.21
N ILE A 261 16.02 -26.34 14.50
CA ILE A 261 14.91 -26.68 13.61
C ILE A 261 13.78 -25.69 13.87
N LEU A 262 13.58 -24.76 12.93
CA LEU A 262 12.42 -23.89 12.91
C LEU A 262 11.20 -24.67 12.39
N THR A 263 10.27 -25.00 13.27
CA THR A 263 9.02 -25.68 12.87
C THR A 263 7.92 -24.65 12.63
N ILE A 264 7.39 -24.61 11.41
CA ILE A 264 6.26 -23.76 11.03
C ILE A 264 5.02 -24.67 10.91
N ARG A 265 3.94 -24.31 11.61
CA ARG A 265 2.64 -24.98 11.53
C ARG A 265 1.60 -24.05 10.97
N TRP A 266 0.60 -24.58 10.29
CA TRP A 266 -0.51 -23.81 9.78
C TRP A 266 -1.81 -24.61 9.82
N LYS A 267 -2.96 -23.92 9.75
CA LYS A 267 -4.27 -24.57 9.69
C LYS A 267 -4.45 -25.29 8.35
N THR A 268 -5.07 -26.46 8.40
CA THR A 268 -5.37 -27.31 7.22
C THR A 268 -6.32 -26.65 6.23
N ASP A 269 -6.96 -25.55 6.60
CA ASP A 269 -8.01 -24.90 5.81
C ASP A 269 -7.42 -23.95 4.74
N ILE A 270 -6.09 -23.83 4.67
CA ILE A 270 -5.34 -22.89 3.79
C ILE A 270 -5.03 -23.51 2.41
N GLY A 271 -5.36 -24.78 2.18
CA GLY A 271 -5.18 -25.46 0.90
C GLY A 271 -5.34 -26.97 1.02
N ASP A 272 -5.39 -27.66 -0.10
CA ASP A 272 -5.32 -29.12 -0.13
C ASP A 272 -3.90 -29.59 0.18
N GLU A 273 -3.74 -30.82 0.68
CA GLU A 273 -2.43 -31.41 1.06
C GLU A 273 -1.41 -31.44 -0.11
N LYS A 274 -1.88 -31.26 -1.35
CA LYS A 274 -1.06 -31.26 -2.57
C LYS A 274 -0.73 -29.87 -3.11
N ASP A 275 -1.25 -28.81 -2.48
CA ASP A 275 -1.02 -27.46 -2.97
C ASP A 275 0.46 -27.06 -2.75
N PRO A 276 1.12 -26.49 -3.77
CA PRO A 276 2.51 -26.07 -3.64
C PRO A 276 2.61 -24.88 -2.69
N VAL A 277 3.28 -25.07 -1.56
CA VAL A 277 3.54 -24.02 -0.56
C VAL A 277 4.88 -23.34 -0.84
N THR A 278 4.88 -21.99 -0.83
CA THR A 278 6.11 -21.20 -0.85
C THR A 278 6.27 -20.49 0.50
N VAL A 279 7.39 -20.73 1.18
CA VAL A 279 7.70 -20.10 2.47
C VAL A 279 8.78 -19.03 2.27
N GLY A 280 8.45 -17.78 2.59
CA GLY A 280 9.41 -16.69 2.66
C GLY A 280 9.73 -16.36 4.11
N ILE A 281 10.99 -16.51 4.52
CA ILE A 281 11.44 -16.16 5.88
C ILE A 281 12.06 -14.76 5.82
N TRP A 282 11.50 -13.84 6.60
CA TRP A 282 12.04 -12.51 6.81
C TRP A 282 12.51 -12.41 8.26
N ALA A 283 13.79 -12.12 8.44
CA ALA A 283 14.38 -11.89 9.75
C ALA A 283 14.87 -10.44 9.82
N TYR A 284 14.72 -9.82 10.99
CA TYR A 284 15.34 -8.54 11.28
C TYR A 284 16.16 -8.68 12.55
N GLN A 285 17.29 -7.98 12.62
CA GLN A 285 18.14 -7.92 13.80
C GLN A 285 17.86 -6.61 14.52
N GLU A 286 17.36 -6.70 15.76
CA GLU A 286 17.31 -5.54 16.65
C GLU A 286 18.73 -5.22 17.10
N LEU A 287 19.19 -4.00 16.83
CA LEU A 287 20.47 -3.49 17.33
C LEU A 287 20.19 -2.68 18.59
N ASP A 288 21.10 -2.70 19.57
CA ASP A 288 20.92 -1.96 20.84
C ASP A 288 20.64 -0.46 20.66
N GLN A 289 21.02 0.12 19.51
CA GLN A 289 20.77 1.52 19.16
C GLN A 289 19.33 1.79 18.64
N THR A 290 18.57 0.74 18.33
CA THR A 290 17.15 0.82 17.90
C THR A 290 16.16 0.51 19.01
N LEU A 291 16.65 0.10 20.19
CA LEU A 291 15.83 -0.01 21.39
C LEU A 291 15.37 1.40 21.78
N TYR A 292 14.06 1.56 21.83
CA TYR A 292 13.26 2.67 22.37
C TYR A 292 14.04 3.70 23.20
N PRO A 293 13.85 5.01 22.98
CA PRO A 293 14.43 6.00 23.89
C PRO A 293 13.95 5.69 25.31
N ARG A 294 14.90 5.48 26.22
CA ARG A 294 14.65 5.34 27.66
C ARG A 294 13.98 6.57 28.23
#